data_AF-A0A4P9VU33-F1
#
_entry.id   AF-A0A4P9VU33-F1
#
_cell.length_a   1.000
_cell.length_b   1.000
_cell.length_c   1.000
_cell.angle_alpha   90.00
_cell.angle_beta   90.00
_cell.angle_gamma   90.00
#
_symmetry.space_group_name_H-M   'P 1'
#
loop_
_entity.id
_entity.type
_entity.pdbx_description
1 polymer ?
#
loop_
_entity_poly.entity_id
_entity_poly.type
_entity_poly.pdbx_seq_one_letter_code
_entity_poly.pdbx_strand_id
1 'polypeptide(L)'
;MFFDGNFRGKKPISLGGARSSASTRDKEELLKKTQRERQARETERLRLRSAIRLQAFWRGRQTARTLRALERSAYDASFASATAASGLALNARSLASSIPALLRSLRFFYSRMQDAQRLERLCAFLMTESSEGIPLLVITFADPDVQNWKFAIAKLFEMCLTCWRINRGLKADDPEKVSSVLGVVRLSIEPAAYAKLALVHPTLDTSAMCQSVVVLLVDRGLYPALRDFLISYPPELKYLPSITYVTDLTLRPLALHPDPNCVIKQLAAEILAVPLFPNRIGIEALATFSSTLPFDSVVALLAHDQTLLDRVAEADACGHLLGNLLAFGRGRVGKKGHAAL
;
A
#
# COMPACT_ATOMS: atom_id res chain seq x y z
N MET A 1 71.41 76.10 7.02
CA MET A 1 70.50 76.13 8.20
C MET A 1 69.81 74.77 8.26
N PHE A 2 70.00 74.05 9.36
CA PHE A 2 69.45 72.70 9.58
C PHE A 2 67.94 72.78 9.82
N PHE A 3 67.18 71.94 9.11
CA PHE A 3 65.72 71.82 9.20
C PHE A 3 65.38 70.70 10.19
N ASP A 4 64.95 71.06 11.40
CA ASP A 4 64.61 70.10 12.45
C ASP A 4 63.17 69.60 12.26
N GLY A 5 63.03 68.45 11.60
CA GLY A 5 61.77 67.85 11.21
C GLY A 5 60.99 67.27 12.38
N ASN A 6 60.14 68.06 13.04
CA ASN A 6 59.18 67.54 14.01
C ASN A 6 57.78 68.20 13.88
N PHE A 7 57.08 67.89 12.79
CA PHE A 7 55.68 68.27 12.54
C PHE A 7 54.70 67.13 12.85
N ARG A 8 54.77 66.55 14.05
CA ARG A 8 53.67 65.73 14.58
C ARG A 8 53.23 66.31 15.92
N GLY A 9 52.09 67.00 15.89
CA GLY A 9 51.38 67.43 17.09
C GLY A 9 51.16 66.23 18.01
N LYS A 10 51.59 66.35 19.27
CA LYS A 10 51.36 65.34 20.30
C LYS A 10 49.84 65.14 20.42
N LYS A 11 49.36 63.94 20.10
CA LYS A 11 47.96 63.56 20.35
C LYS A 11 47.69 63.72 21.85
N PRO A 12 46.64 64.43 22.28
CA PRO A 12 46.26 64.44 23.68
C PRO A 12 45.83 63.03 24.05
N ILE A 13 46.72 62.29 24.72
CA ILE A 13 46.38 61.03 25.37
C ILE A 13 45.56 61.43 26.59
N SER A 14 44.25 61.37 26.45
CA SER A 14 43.34 61.42 27.59
C SER A 14 43.61 60.18 28.43
N LEU A 15 44.28 60.36 29.57
CA LEU A 15 44.34 59.39 30.66
C LEU A 15 42.95 59.32 31.28
N GLY A 16 42.05 58.61 30.59
CA GLY A 16 40.63 58.48 30.95
C GLY A 16 40.46 57.77 32.28
N GLY A 17 40.33 58.54 33.35
CA GLY A 17 40.23 58.04 34.72
C GLY A 17 39.31 58.88 35.61
N ALA A 18 38.13 59.28 35.13
CA ALA A 18 37.14 59.97 35.99
C ALA A 18 35.66 59.91 35.53
N ARG A 19 35.20 58.85 34.84
CA ARG A 19 33.77 58.64 34.54
C ARG A 19 33.37 57.16 34.56
N SER A 20 33.54 56.47 35.69
CA SER A 20 33.33 55.01 35.78
C SER A 20 31.86 54.57 35.92
N SER A 21 30.91 55.44 36.29
CA SER A 21 29.49 55.04 36.40
C SER A 21 28.66 55.41 35.15
N ALA A 22 28.87 56.61 34.58
CA ALA A 22 28.17 57.06 33.38
C ALA A 22 28.63 56.34 32.10
N SER A 23 29.94 56.12 31.92
CA SER A 23 30.46 55.39 30.75
C SER A 23 30.11 53.89 30.75
N THR A 24 29.91 53.30 31.93
CA THR A 24 29.50 51.90 32.08
C THR A 24 28.02 51.73 31.75
N ARG A 25 27.16 52.68 32.16
CA ARG A 25 25.75 52.77 31.75
C ARG A 25 25.62 52.95 30.24
N ASP A 26 26.37 53.88 29.64
CA ASP A 26 26.39 54.10 28.19
C ASP A 26 26.90 52.87 27.43
N LYS A 27 27.91 52.16 27.96
CA LYS A 27 28.42 50.92 27.38
C LYS A 27 27.39 49.78 27.46
N GLU A 28 26.70 49.65 28.58
CA GLU A 28 25.66 48.63 28.76
C GLU A 28 24.44 48.90 27.86
N GLU A 29 24.06 50.17 27.69
CA GLU A 29 23.02 50.58 26.74
C GLU A 29 23.45 50.34 25.28
N LEU A 30 24.69 50.65 24.93
CA LEU A 30 25.29 50.32 23.61
C LEU A 30 25.29 48.81 23.34
N LEU A 31 25.63 47.99 24.34
CA LEU A 31 25.60 46.53 24.23
C LEU A 31 24.17 46.02 24.05
N LYS A 32 23.20 46.50 24.84
CA LYS A 32 21.78 46.16 24.70
C LYS A 32 21.23 46.57 23.33
N LYS A 33 21.60 47.75 22.82
CA LYS A 33 21.23 48.22 21.48
C LYS A 33 21.82 47.31 20.40
N THR A 34 23.11 46.97 20.51
CA THR A 34 23.78 46.06 19.58
C THR A 34 23.15 44.67 19.60
N GLN A 35 22.77 44.16 20.77
CA GLN A 35 22.11 42.86 20.92
C GLN A 35 20.70 42.86 20.32
N ARG A 36 19.90 43.92 20.54
CA ARG A 36 18.59 44.09 19.89
C ARG A 36 18.72 44.16 18.37
N GLU A 37 19.71 44.89 17.85
CA GLU A 37 19.97 44.95 16.41
C GLU A 37 20.36 43.57 15.84
N ARG A 38 21.16 42.77 16.57
CA ARG A 38 21.48 41.40 16.17
C ARG A 38 20.25 40.51 16.16
N GLN A 39 19.45 40.55 17.22
CA GLN A 39 18.19 39.79 17.29
C GLN A 39 17.24 40.19 16.16
N ALA A 40 17.08 41.49 15.88
CA ALA A 40 16.28 41.97 14.75
C ALA A 40 16.77 41.39 13.41
N ARG A 41 18.08 41.42 13.16
CA ARG A 41 18.67 40.81 11.95
C ARG A 41 18.44 39.30 11.88
N GLU A 42 18.53 38.58 13.01
CA GLU A 42 18.26 37.14 13.07
C GLU A 42 16.79 36.82 12.81
N THR A 43 15.86 37.58 13.41
CA THR A 43 14.42 37.42 13.18
C THR A 43 14.06 37.68 11.71
N GLU A 44 14.65 38.71 11.10
CA GLU A 44 14.41 39.00 9.68
C GLU A 44 15.00 37.92 8.77
N ARG A 45 16.21 37.42 9.08
CA ARG A 45 16.79 36.27 8.37
C ARG A 45 15.92 35.02 8.50
N LEU A 46 15.38 34.74 9.68
CA LEU A 46 14.49 33.60 9.91
C LEU A 46 13.17 33.77 9.15
N ARG A 47 12.60 34.99 9.14
CA ARG A 47 11.39 35.33 8.39
C ARG A 47 11.59 35.09 6.89
N LEU A 48 12.68 35.61 6.33
CA LEU A 48 13.03 35.42 4.91
C LEU A 48 13.28 33.95 4.57
N ARG A 49 14.04 33.23 5.40
CA ARG A 49 14.31 31.79 5.18
C ARG A 49 13.03 30.96 5.23
N SER A 50 12.13 31.27 6.16
CA SER A 50 10.82 30.62 6.29
C SER A 50 9.93 30.93 5.08
N ALA A 51 9.91 32.19 4.62
CA ALA A 51 9.18 32.59 3.43
C ALA A 51 9.67 31.85 2.17
N ILE A 52 10.99 31.74 1.96
CA ILE A 52 11.57 30.99 0.84
C ILE A 52 11.17 29.52 0.90
N ARG A 53 11.20 28.88 2.08
CA ARG A 53 10.76 27.48 2.25
C ARG A 53 9.31 27.29 1.88
N LEU A 54 8.42 28.18 2.35
CA LEU A 54 6.99 28.13 2.04
C LEU A 54 6.74 28.34 0.54
N GLN A 55 7.42 29.31 -0.08
CA GLN A 55 7.30 29.58 -1.51
C GLN A 55 7.80 28.41 -2.36
N ALA A 56 8.97 27.84 -2.02
CA ALA A 56 9.52 26.67 -2.70
C ALA A 56 8.58 25.46 -2.57
N PHE A 57 8.05 25.21 -1.38
CA PHE A 57 7.06 24.17 -1.15
C PHE A 57 5.79 24.40 -1.98
N TRP A 58 5.21 25.61 -1.94
CA TRP A 58 4.00 25.94 -2.69
C TRP A 58 4.21 25.77 -4.20
N ARG A 59 5.30 26.33 -4.74
CA ARG A 59 5.66 26.20 -6.17
C ARG A 59 5.84 24.73 -6.55
N GLY A 60 6.58 23.95 -5.75
CA GLY A 60 6.76 22.52 -5.98
C GLY A 60 5.45 21.73 -5.98
N ARG A 61 4.54 22.02 -5.04
CA ARG A 61 3.21 21.41 -4.97
C ARG A 61 2.35 21.77 -6.17
N GLN A 62 2.39 23.03 -6.61
CA GLN A 62 1.64 23.48 -7.77
C GLN A 62 2.15 22.82 -9.05
N THR A 63 3.47 22.80 -9.28
CA THR A 63 4.08 22.10 -10.42
C THR A 63 3.73 20.61 -10.41
N ALA A 64 3.86 19.92 -9.28
CA ALA A 64 3.49 18.51 -9.17
C ALA A 64 2.00 18.27 -9.45
N ARG A 65 1.10 19.17 -9.01
CA ARG A 65 -0.33 19.10 -9.33
C ARG A 65 -0.58 19.22 -10.83
N THR A 66 0.05 20.20 -11.49
CA THR A 66 -0.06 20.40 -12.94
C THR A 66 0.47 19.20 -13.72
N LEU A 67 1.67 18.70 -13.39
CA LEU A 67 2.25 17.53 -14.03
C LEU A 67 1.37 16.29 -13.88
N ARG A 68 0.81 16.05 -12.69
CA ARG A 68 -0.14 14.94 -12.48
C ARG A 68 -1.43 15.10 -13.26
N ALA A 69 -1.91 16.33 -13.47
CA ALA A 69 -3.10 16.57 -14.29
C ALA A 69 -2.82 16.31 -15.77
N LEU A 70 -1.67 16.76 -16.28
CA LEU A 70 -1.22 16.47 -17.65
C LEU A 70 -1.04 14.96 -17.86
N GLU A 71 -0.37 14.29 -16.92
CA GLU A 71 -0.17 12.84 -17.00
C GLU A 71 -1.49 12.06 -16.99
N ARG A 72 -2.50 12.51 -16.23
CA ARG A 72 -3.85 11.91 -16.28
C ARG A 72 -4.46 11.97 -17.66
N SER A 73 -4.37 13.13 -18.34
CA SER A 73 -4.90 13.26 -19.69
C SER A 73 -4.14 12.39 -20.70
N ALA A 74 -2.82 12.32 -20.58
CA ALA A 74 -1.98 11.47 -21.42
C ALA A 74 -2.26 9.98 -21.19
N TYR A 75 -2.47 9.59 -19.93
CA TYR A 75 -2.88 8.25 -19.54
C TYR A 75 -4.23 7.88 -20.15
N ASP A 76 -5.25 8.74 -20.01
CA ASP A 76 -6.59 8.44 -20.50
C ASP A 76 -6.58 8.25 -22.04
N ALA A 77 -5.80 9.05 -22.77
CA ALA A 77 -5.61 8.89 -24.22
C ALA A 77 -4.85 7.59 -24.58
N SER A 78 -3.77 7.28 -23.86
CA SER A 78 -2.99 6.06 -24.07
C SER A 78 -3.80 4.80 -23.76
N PHE A 79 -4.60 4.85 -22.69
CA PHE A 79 -5.49 3.77 -22.27
C PHE A 79 -6.59 3.54 -23.31
N ALA A 80 -7.23 4.62 -23.80
CA ALA A 80 -8.22 4.52 -24.87
C ALA A 80 -7.64 3.86 -26.13
N SER A 81 -6.43 4.26 -26.55
CA SER A 81 -5.72 3.64 -27.68
C SER A 81 -5.46 2.14 -27.46
N ALA A 82 -4.94 1.76 -26.28
CA ALA A 82 -4.66 0.37 -25.94
C ALA A 82 -5.94 -0.50 -25.89
N THR A 83 -7.03 0.03 -25.34
CA THR A 83 -8.31 -0.71 -25.26
C THR A 83 -9.04 -0.81 -26.61
N ALA A 84 -8.99 0.23 -27.44
CA ALA A 84 -9.54 0.18 -28.80
C ALA A 84 -8.80 -0.86 -29.65
N ALA A 85 -7.47 -0.93 -29.49
CA ALA A 85 -6.63 -1.94 -30.12
C ALA A 85 -7.00 -3.37 -29.66
N SER A 86 -7.42 -3.56 -28.40
CA SER A 86 -7.84 -4.85 -27.86
C SER A 86 -9.15 -5.41 -28.44
N GLY A 87 -10.00 -4.57 -29.05
CA GLY A 87 -11.22 -5.01 -29.75
C GLY A 87 -10.95 -5.57 -31.16
N LEU A 88 -9.75 -5.33 -31.68
CA LEU A 88 -9.23 -5.95 -32.89
C LEU A 88 -8.36 -7.12 -32.41
N ALA A 89 -8.40 -8.26 -33.11
CA ALA A 89 -7.65 -9.48 -32.76
C ALA A 89 -6.11 -9.28 -32.87
N LEU A 90 -5.54 -8.39 -32.07
CA LEU A 90 -4.13 -8.04 -32.05
C LEU A 90 -3.37 -8.96 -31.09
N ASN A 91 -2.14 -9.25 -31.49
CA ASN A 91 -1.22 -10.16 -30.82
C ASN A 91 -1.00 -9.70 -29.37
N ALA A 92 -1.23 -10.59 -28.41
CA ALA A 92 -1.04 -10.39 -26.97
C ALA A 92 0.22 -9.59 -26.59
N ARG A 93 1.30 -9.76 -27.36
CA ARG A 93 2.61 -9.13 -27.19
C ARG A 93 2.62 -7.60 -27.36
N SER A 94 1.81 -7.05 -28.27
CA SER A 94 1.75 -5.58 -28.47
C SER A 94 0.94 -4.87 -27.37
N LEU A 95 -0.06 -5.55 -26.82
CA LEU A 95 -0.82 -5.07 -25.66
C LEU A 95 0.01 -5.20 -24.38
N ALA A 96 0.73 -6.31 -24.22
CA ALA A 96 1.62 -6.54 -23.08
C ALA A 96 2.69 -5.46 -22.93
N SER A 97 3.28 -4.97 -24.03
CA SER A 97 4.30 -3.91 -23.98
C SER A 97 3.75 -2.53 -23.56
N SER A 98 2.45 -2.30 -23.74
CA SER A 98 1.78 -1.05 -23.34
C SER A 98 1.44 -1.01 -21.85
N ILE A 99 1.23 -2.17 -21.22
CA ILE A 99 0.81 -2.28 -19.81
C ILE A 99 1.84 -1.67 -18.84
N PRO A 100 3.16 -1.93 -18.95
CA PRO A 100 4.16 -1.29 -18.08
C PRO A 100 4.13 0.23 -18.14
N ALA A 101 3.90 0.81 -19.32
CA ALA A 101 3.79 2.26 -19.50
C ALA A 101 2.54 2.81 -18.79
N LEU A 102 1.39 2.17 -18.98
CA LEU A 102 0.14 2.52 -18.29
C LEU A 102 0.27 2.41 -16.77
N LEU A 103 0.88 1.33 -16.25
CA LEU A 103 1.11 1.15 -14.83
C LEU A 103 2.05 2.22 -14.25
N ARG A 104 3.12 2.56 -14.97
CA ARG A 104 4.08 3.59 -14.55
C ARG A 104 3.42 4.97 -14.50
N SER A 105 2.64 5.30 -15.53
CA SER A 105 1.87 6.54 -15.63
C SER A 105 0.85 6.65 -14.50
N LEU A 106 0.00 5.61 -14.33
CA LEU A 106 -0.98 5.56 -13.25
C LEU A 106 -0.32 5.76 -11.88
N ARG A 107 0.77 5.04 -11.60
CA ARG A 107 1.52 5.17 -10.33
C ARG A 107 2.00 6.59 -10.05
N PHE A 108 2.37 7.36 -11.07
CA PHE A 108 2.88 8.72 -10.90
C PHE A 108 1.81 9.70 -10.39
N PHE A 109 0.60 9.62 -10.96
CA PHE A 109 -0.48 10.57 -10.62
C PHE A 109 -1.52 10.02 -9.64
N TYR A 110 -1.55 8.71 -9.39
CA TYR A 110 -2.63 8.06 -8.67
C TYR A 110 -2.94 8.72 -7.33
N SER A 111 -4.17 9.21 -7.23
CA SER A 111 -4.78 9.67 -5.99
C SER A 111 -6.03 8.84 -5.73
N ARG A 112 -6.06 8.18 -4.57
CA ARG A 112 -7.14 7.27 -4.14
C ARG A 112 -8.54 7.85 -4.30
N MET A 113 -8.70 9.15 -4.06
CA MET A 113 -10.00 9.85 -4.14
C MET A 113 -10.41 10.28 -5.56
N GLN A 114 -9.46 10.39 -6.49
CA GLN A 114 -9.71 10.93 -7.84
C GLN A 114 -9.58 9.88 -8.94
N ASP A 115 -8.79 8.84 -8.69
CA ASP A 115 -8.29 7.94 -9.73
C ASP A 115 -8.75 6.48 -9.50
N ALA A 116 -9.65 6.23 -8.55
CA ALA A 116 -10.20 4.89 -8.27
C ALA A 116 -10.86 4.25 -9.51
N GLN A 117 -11.64 5.03 -10.29
CA GLN A 117 -12.24 4.56 -11.54
C GLN A 117 -11.19 4.23 -12.62
N ARG A 118 -10.05 4.93 -12.65
CA ARG A 118 -8.95 4.60 -13.57
C ARG A 118 -8.31 3.27 -13.19
N LEU A 119 -8.13 3.04 -11.89
CA LEU A 119 -7.66 1.75 -11.38
C LEU A 119 -8.64 0.62 -11.72
N GLU A 120 -9.94 0.80 -11.50
CA GLU A 120 -10.98 -0.18 -11.89
C GLU A 120 -10.93 -0.52 -13.37
N ARG A 121 -10.86 0.49 -14.26
CA ARG A 121 -10.76 0.28 -15.71
C ARG A 121 -9.48 -0.47 -16.09
N LEU A 122 -8.34 -0.10 -15.50
CA LEU A 122 -7.08 -0.81 -15.75
C LEU A 122 -7.17 -2.26 -15.28
N CYS A 123 -7.72 -2.51 -14.10
CA CYS A 123 -7.91 -3.86 -13.60
C CYS A 123 -8.86 -4.68 -14.49
N ALA A 124 -9.95 -4.08 -14.96
CA ALA A 124 -10.86 -4.72 -15.93
C ALA A 124 -10.12 -5.11 -17.22
N PHE A 125 -9.28 -4.21 -17.74
CA PHE A 125 -8.44 -4.48 -18.90
C PHE A 125 -7.41 -5.58 -18.63
N LEU A 126 -6.78 -5.64 -17.46
CA LEU A 126 -5.82 -6.69 -17.12
C LEU A 126 -6.44 -8.09 -17.02
N MET A 127 -7.75 -8.18 -16.77
CA MET A 127 -8.49 -9.45 -16.77
C MET A 127 -8.92 -9.92 -18.15
N THR A 128 -8.87 -9.08 -19.19
CA THR A 128 -9.25 -9.52 -20.54
C THR A 128 -8.28 -10.59 -21.03
N GLU A 129 -8.80 -11.58 -21.74
CA GLU A 129 -7.99 -12.63 -22.33
C GLU A 129 -7.41 -12.20 -23.68
N SER A 130 -6.21 -12.67 -23.98
CA SER A 130 -5.63 -12.55 -25.30
C SER A 130 -6.29 -13.50 -26.30
N SER A 131 -5.86 -13.45 -27.57
CA SER A 131 -6.22 -14.43 -28.60
C SER A 131 -5.89 -15.88 -28.21
N GLU A 132 -4.94 -16.08 -27.29
CA GLU A 132 -4.51 -17.39 -26.78
C GLU A 132 -5.29 -17.80 -25.51
N GLY A 133 -6.29 -17.02 -25.09
CA GLY A 133 -7.06 -17.26 -23.88
C GLY A 133 -6.30 -16.98 -22.58
N ILE A 134 -5.12 -16.36 -22.67
CA ILE A 134 -4.30 -16.02 -21.50
C ILE A 134 -4.69 -14.61 -21.02
N PRO A 135 -4.99 -14.42 -19.73
CA PRO A 135 -5.26 -13.08 -19.21
C PRO A 135 -4.07 -12.14 -19.38
N LEU A 136 -4.32 -10.89 -19.77
CA LEU A 136 -3.27 -9.90 -20.02
C LEU A 136 -2.35 -9.69 -18.82
N LEU A 137 -2.89 -9.71 -17.60
CA LEU A 137 -2.10 -9.68 -16.36
C LEU A 137 -1.00 -10.74 -16.37
N VAL A 138 -1.35 -11.98 -16.74
CA VAL A 138 -0.44 -13.12 -16.66
C VAL A 138 0.65 -13.04 -17.72
N ILE A 139 0.29 -12.58 -18.92
CA ILE A 139 1.23 -12.37 -20.03
C ILE A 139 2.32 -11.37 -19.65
N THR A 140 2.01 -10.32 -18.88
CA THR A 140 3.02 -9.34 -18.46
C THR A 140 4.14 -9.92 -17.60
N PHE A 141 3.90 -11.07 -16.97
CA PHE A 141 4.94 -11.75 -16.21
C PHE A 141 5.96 -12.50 -17.10
N ALA A 142 5.58 -12.83 -18.34
CA ALA A 142 6.45 -13.52 -19.30
C ALA A 142 7.39 -12.58 -20.07
N ASP A 143 7.21 -11.26 -19.96
CA ASP A 143 8.01 -10.29 -20.70
C ASP A 143 9.47 -10.26 -20.16
N PRO A 144 10.49 -10.50 -21.00
CA PRO A 144 11.91 -10.60 -20.62
C PRO A 144 12.51 -9.33 -20.01
N ASP A 145 11.84 -8.17 -20.04
CA ASP A 145 12.25 -6.94 -19.34
C ASP A 145 11.99 -7.00 -17.80
N VAL A 146 12.21 -8.21 -17.25
CA VAL A 146 11.67 -8.83 -16.01
C VAL A 146 11.94 -8.07 -14.71
N GLN A 147 12.88 -7.14 -14.68
CA GLN A 147 13.21 -6.44 -13.44
C GLN A 147 12.16 -5.39 -13.04
N ASN A 148 11.48 -4.77 -14.01
CA ASN A 148 10.57 -3.66 -13.75
C ASN A 148 9.13 -4.09 -13.46
N TRP A 149 8.68 -5.26 -13.95
CA TRP A 149 7.30 -5.70 -13.73
C TRP A 149 7.03 -6.07 -12.29
N LYS A 150 7.99 -6.71 -11.59
CA LYS A 150 7.80 -7.10 -10.18
C LYS A 150 7.45 -5.90 -9.32
N PHE A 151 8.17 -4.80 -9.51
CA PHE A 151 7.90 -3.55 -8.82
C PHE A 151 6.58 -2.89 -9.27
N ALA A 152 6.30 -2.87 -10.56
CA ALA A 152 5.08 -2.28 -11.10
C ALA A 152 3.83 -3.02 -10.59
N ILE A 153 3.85 -4.34 -10.60
CA ILE A 153 2.77 -5.21 -10.13
C ILE A 153 2.67 -5.16 -8.61
N ALA A 154 3.79 -5.10 -7.89
CA ALA A 154 3.76 -4.88 -6.45
C ALA A 154 3.01 -3.59 -6.08
N LYS A 155 3.27 -2.52 -6.82
CA LYS A 155 2.58 -1.24 -6.62
C LYS A 155 1.14 -1.26 -7.09
N LEU A 156 0.82 -1.98 -8.16
CA LEU A 156 -0.57 -2.22 -8.56
C LEU A 156 -1.34 -2.91 -7.43
N PHE A 157 -0.83 -4.01 -6.88
CA PHE A 157 -1.51 -4.71 -5.80
C PHE A 157 -1.61 -3.89 -4.52
N GLU A 158 -0.59 -3.11 -4.16
CA GLU A 158 -0.66 -2.15 -3.06
C GLU A 158 -1.80 -1.12 -3.28
N MET A 159 -1.95 -0.63 -4.50
CA MET A 159 -3.07 0.24 -4.88
C MET A 159 -4.41 -0.47 -4.81
N CYS A 160 -4.50 -1.73 -5.25
CA CYS A 160 -5.70 -2.57 -5.17
C CYS A 160 -6.14 -2.82 -3.72
N LEU A 161 -5.22 -3.30 -2.87
CA LEU A 161 -5.47 -3.56 -1.46
C LEU A 161 -5.88 -2.28 -0.72
N THR A 162 -5.22 -1.15 -1.01
CA THR A 162 -5.62 0.15 -0.44
C THR A 162 -6.99 0.60 -0.93
N CYS A 163 -7.33 0.32 -2.20
CA CYS A 163 -8.64 0.60 -2.76
C CYS A 163 -9.73 -0.19 -2.04
N TRP A 164 -9.50 -1.49 -1.75
CA TRP A 164 -10.45 -2.31 -1.00
C TRP A 164 -10.75 -1.76 0.39
N ARG A 165 -9.72 -1.30 1.10
CA ARG A 165 -9.89 -0.75 2.46
C ARG A 165 -10.73 0.53 2.49
N ILE A 166 -10.71 1.31 1.41
CA ILE A 166 -11.37 2.63 1.36
C ILE A 166 -12.75 2.53 0.69
N ASN A 167 -12.80 1.94 -0.51
CA ASN A 167 -14.02 1.81 -1.31
C ASN A 167 -14.80 0.55 -0.94
N ARG A 168 -14.34 -0.17 0.09
CA ARG A 168 -14.92 -1.43 0.59
C ARG A 168 -15.01 -2.50 -0.50
N GLY A 169 -14.26 -2.40 -1.60
CA GLY A 169 -14.17 -3.41 -2.66
C GLY A 169 -15.47 -3.75 -3.41
N LEU A 170 -16.54 -2.96 -3.27
CA LEU A 170 -17.73 -3.05 -4.11
C LEU A 170 -17.67 -2.01 -5.23
N LYS A 171 -18.31 -2.31 -6.35
CA LYS A 171 -18.59 -1.27 -7.35
C LYS A 171 -19.58 -0.28 -6.75
N ALA A 172 -19.20 0.99 -6.73
CA ALA A 172 -20.03 2.08 -6.20
C ALA A 172 -21.41 2.13 -6.87
N ASP A 173 -21.50 1.71 -8.13
CA ASP A 173 -22.71 1.77 -8.94
C ASP A 173 -23.58 0.50 -8.83
N ASP A 174 -23.01 -0.64 -8.42
CA ASP A 174 -23.71 -1.93 -8.37
C ASP A 174 -23.04 -2.90 -7.38
N PRO A 175 -23.59 -3.07 -6.17
CA PRO A 175 -23.02 -3.93 -5.14
C PRO A 175 -23.10 -5.44 -5.48
N GLU A 176 -23.92 -5.85 -6.45
CA GLU A 176 -24.00 -7.26 -6.89
C GLU A 176 -22.84 -7.62 -7.83
N LYS A 177 -22.20 -6.62 -8.45
CA LYS A 177 -21.05 -6.84 -9.32
C LYS A 177 -19.74 -6.80 -8.55
N VAL A 178 -18.92 -7.83 -8.77
CA VAL A 178 -17.55 -7.89 -8.26
C VAL A 178 -16.72 -6.75 -8.86
N SER A 179 -16.03 -6.00 -7.99
CA SER A 179 -15.05 -4.99 -8.39
C SER A 179 -13.95 -5.64 -9.26
N SER A 180 -13.54 -4.96 -10.33
CA SER A 180 -12.46 -5.45 -11.18
C SER A 180 -11.12 -5.46 -10.43
N VAL A 181 -10.97 -4.57 -9.45
CA VAL A 181 -9.82 -4.58 -8.51
C VAL A 181 -9.80 -5.87 -7.69
N LEU A 182 -10.95 -6.35 -7.22
CA LEU A 182 -11.06 -7.64 -6.52
C LEU A 182 -10.77 -8.81 -7.46
N GLY A 183 -11.33 -8.77 -8.67
CA GLY A 183 -11.11 -9.79 -9.70
C GLY A 183 -9.64 -9.96 -10.07
N VAL A 184 -8.88 -8.87 -10.26
CA VAL A 184 -7.45 -8.93 -10.62
C VAL A 184 -6.61 -9.61 -9.56
N VAL A 185 -6.86 -9.34 -8.28
CA VAL A 185 -6.09 -9.99 -7.21
C VAL A 185 -6.42 -11.48 -7.13
N ARG A 186 -7.70 -11.86 -7.31
CA ARG A 186 -8.08 -13.27 -7.39
C ARG A 186 -7.41 -13.97 -8.58
N LEU A 187 -7.47 -13.37 -9.75
CA LEU A 187 -6.84 -13.87 -10.96
C LEU A 187 -5.32 -14.05 -10.78
N SER A 188 -4.66 -13.13 -10.06
CA SER A 188 -3.21 -13.19 -9.82
C SER A 188 -2.74 -14.35 -8.95
N ILE A 189 -3.66 -15.00 -8.23
CA ILE A 189 -3.36 -16.17 -7.40
C ILE A 189 -4.06 -17.44 -7.90
N GLU A 190 -4.59 -17.41 -9.12
CA GLU A 190 -5.30 -18.52 -9.74
C GLU A 190 -4.32 -19.38 -10.57
N PRO A 191 -3.97 -20.60 -10.11
CA PRO A 191 -3.01 -21.45 -10.82
C PRO A 191 -3.45 -21.82 -12.24
N ALA A 192 -4.76 -21.90 -12.49
CA ALA A 192 -5.30 -22.16 -13.82
C ALA A 192 -4.93 -21.07 -14.83
N ALA A 193 -4.83 -19.81 -14.39
CA ALA A 193 -4.42 -18.70 -15.25
C ALA A 193 -2.95 -18.85 -15.69
N TYR A 194 -2.09 -19.30 -14.78
CA TYR A 194 -0.67 -19.58 -15.03
C TYR A 194 -0.45 -20.86 -15.86
N ALA A 195 -1.32 -21.86 -15.72
CA ALA A 195 -1.26 -23.08 -16.53
C ALA A 195 -1.43 -22.77 -18.03
N LYS A 196 -2.33 -21.84 -18.38
CA LYS A 196 -2.48 -21.38 -19.77
C LYS A 196 -1.19 -20.74 -20.30
N LEU A 197 -0.49 -19.96 -19.48
CA LEU A 197 0.81 -19.38 -19.84
C LEU A 197 1.89 -20.44 -20.04
N ALA A 198 1.91 -21.48 -19.19
CA ALA A 198 2.86 -22.57 -19.29
C ALA A 198 2.75 -23.35 -20.61
N LEU A 199 1.54 -23.46 -21.17
CA LEU A 199 1.31 -24.10 -22.47
C LEU A 199 1.96 -23.33 -23.62
N VAL A 200 1.96 -22.00 -23.56
CA VAL A 200 2.54 -21.14 -24.61
C VAL A 200 4.03 -20.88 -24.39
N HIS A 201 4.46 -20.81 -23.13
CA HIS A 201 5.84 -20.53 -22.72
C HIS A 201 6.36 -21.62 -21.76
N PRO A 202 6.67 -22.83 -22.27
CA PRO A 202 7.02 -23.98 -21.44
C PRO A 202 8.35 -23.85 -20.69
N THR A 203 9.20 -22.90 -21.07
CA THR A 203 10.47 -22.62 -20.39
C THR A 203 10.32 -21.79 -19.12
N LEU A 204 9.14 -21.19 -18.89
CA LEU A 204 8.90 -20.37 -17.72
C LEU A 204 8.42 -21.22 -16.54
N ASP A 205 9.02 -21.00 -15.36
CA ASP A 205 8.52 -21.56 -14.12
C ASP A 205 7.30 -20.78 -13.61
N THR A 206 6.16 -21.07 -14.24
CA THR A 206 4.89 -20.41 -13.93
C THR A 206 4.38 -20.69 -12.51
N SER A 207 4.80 -21.81 -11.92
CA SER A 207 4.51 -22.15 -10.52
C SER A 207 5.24 -21.18 -9.60
N ALA A 208 6.56 -21.04 -9.74
CA ALA A 208 7.35 -20.09 -8.95
C ALA A 208 6.90 -18.63 -9.15
N MET A 209 6.41 -18.28 -10.34
CA MET A 209 5.83 -16.95 -10.61
C MET A 209 4.56 -16.72 -9.79
N CYS A 210 3.63 -17.67 -9.78
CA CYS A 210 2.40 -17.61 -8.98
C CYS A 210 2.74 -17.54 -7.48
N GLN A 211 3.65 -18.38 -6.99
CA GLN A 211 4.11 -18.35 -5.60
C GLN A 211 4.73 -17.01 -5.22
N SER A 212 5.56 -16.42 -6.10
CA SER A 212 6.16 -15.11 -5.88
C SER A 212 5.12 -14.00 -5.74
N VAL A 213 4.03 -14.07 -6.51
CA VAL A 213 2.91 -13.13 -6.41
C VAL A 213 2.15 -13.30 -5.09
N VAL A 214 1.93 -14.54 -4.67
CA VAL A 214 1.28 -14.84 -3.38
C VAL A 214 2.10 -14.31 -2.21
N VAL A 215 3.41 -14.58 -2.17
CA VAL A 215 4.34 -14.01 -1.17
C VAL A 215 4.21 -12.49 -1.14
N LEU A 216 4.26 -11.87 -2.33
CA LEU A 216 4.18 -10.42 -2.43
C LEU A 216 2.86 -9.86 -1.91
N LEU A 217 1.71 -10.49 -2.21
CA LEU A 217 0.42 -10.04 -1.72
C LEU A 217 0.31 -10.15 -0.20
N VAL A 218 0.76 -11.27 0.36
CA VAL A 218 0.78 -11.51 1.81
C VAL A 218 1.66 -10.46 2.50
N ASP A 219 2.88 -10.22 2.02
CA ASP A 219 3.81 -9.22 2.55
C ASP A 219 3.27 -7.78 2.45
N ARG A 220 2.42 -7.50 1.45
CA ARG A 220 1.82 -6.17 1.24
C ARG A 220 0.51 -5.96 1.99
N GLY A 221 0.12 -6.90 2.86
CA GLY A 221 -1.03 -6.75 3.73
C GLY A 221 -2.35 -7.21 3.11
N LEU A 222 -2.33 -8.32 2.35
CA LEU A 222 -3.54 -8.98 1.86
C LEU A 222 -4.53 -9.25 3.00
N TYR A 223 -4.09 -9.91 4.07
CA TYR A 223 -4.95 -10.32 5.18
C TYR A 223 -5.60 -9.15 5.93
N PRO A 224 -4.87 -8.08 6.32
CA PRO A 224 -5.47 -6.86 6.85
C PRO A 224 -6.51 -6.22 5.90
N ALA A 225 -6.25 -6.22 4.59
CA ALA A 225 -7.19 -5.68 3.62
C ALA A 225 -8.48 -6.53 3.51
N LEU A 226 -8.36 -7.86 3.55
CA LEU A 226 -9.49 -8.78 3.58
C LEU A 226 -10.31 -8.64 4.88
N ARG A 227 -9.63 -8.48 6.02
CA ARG A 227 -10.27 -8.20 7.32
C ARG A 227 -11.09 -6.92 7.26
N ASP A 228 -10.47 -5.81 6.84
CA ASP A 228 -11.14 -4.51 6.73
C ASP A 228 -12.36 -4.59 5.79
N PHE A 229 -12.25 -5.33 4.69
CA PHE A 229 -13.38 -5.60 3.80
C PHE A 229 -14.51 -6.34 4.54
N LEU A 230 -14.23 -7.46 5.21
CA LEU A 230 -15.24 -8.29 5.88
C LEU A 230 -15.94 -7.58 7.04
N ILE A 231 -15.22 -6.70 7.75
CA ILE A 231 -15.79 -5.88 8.84
C ILE A 231 -16.69 -4.77 8.28
N SER A 232 -16.36 -4.23 7.10
CA SER A 232 -17.06 -3.09 6.52
C SER A 232 -18.49 -3.38 6.05
N TYR A 233 -18.88 -4.67 5.96
CA TYR A 233 -20.21 -5.11 5.56
C TYR A 233 -20.98 -5.74 6.73
N PRO A 234 -22.29 -5.54 6.80
CA PRO A 234 -23.12 -6.18 7.80
C PRO A 234 -23.40 -7.65 7.40
N PRO A 235 -23.59 -8.59 8.37
CA PRO A 235 -23.73 -10.03 8.10
C PRO A 235 -24.87 -10.42 7.16
N GLU A 236 -25.88 -9.56 7.00
CA GLU A 236 -27.05 -9.78 6.15
C GLU A 236 -26.67 -9.85 4.66
N LEU A 237 -25.55 -9.22 4.27
CA LEU A 237 -25.07 -9.19 2.89
C LEU A 237 -24.17 -10.38 2.52
N LYS A 238 -24.11 -11.43 3.34
CA LYS A 238 -23.22 -12.59 3.21
C LYS A 238 -23.27 -13.36 1.88
N TYR A 239 -24.28 -13.14 1.05
CA TYR A 239 -24.47 -13.79 -0.26
C TYR A 239 -23.95 -12.95 -1.44
N LEU A 240 -23.39 -11.75 -1.19
CA LEU A 240 -22.80 -10.96 -2.26
C LEU A 240 -21.63 -11.72 -2.92
N PRO A 241 -21.53 -11.74 -4.26
CA PRO A 241 -20.44 -12.42 -4.96
C PRO A 241 -19.05 -11.97 -4.50
N SER A 242 -18.89 -10.69 -4.15
CA SER A 242 -17.64 -10.13 -3.64
C SER A 242 -17.20 -10.78 -2.32
N ILE A 243 -18.13 -11.19 -1.45
CA ILE A 243 -17.81 -11.89 -0.19
C ILE A 243 -17.34 -13.31 -0.49
N THR A 244 -17.97 -14.01 -1.44
CA THR A 244 -17.52 -15.32 -1.89
C THR A 244 -16.09 -15.25 -2.45
N TYR A 245 -15.79 -14.23 -3.27
CA TYR A 245 -14.44 -14.00 -3.79
C TYR A 245 -13.43 -13.72 -2.67
N VAL A 246 -13.78 -12.85 -1.71
CA VAL A 246 -12.91 -12.56 -0.56
C VAL A 246 -12.68 -13.79 0.29
N THR A 247 -13.69 -14.64 0.49
CA THR A 247 -13.54 -15.87 1.28
C THR A 247 -12.59 -16.85 0.61
N ASP A 248 -12.69 -17.04 -0.71
CA ASP A 248 -11.74 -17.84 -1.50
C ASP A 248 -10.30 -17.30 -1.35
N LEU A 249 -10.12 -15.98 -1.42
CA LEU A 249 -8.83 -15.32 -1.23
C LEU A 249 -8.21 -15.53 0.15
N THR A 250 -8.99 -15.79 1.21
CA THR A 250 -8.43 -16.04 2.55
C THR A 250 -7.69 -17.37 2.65
N LEU A 251 -8.11 -18.37 1.86
CA LEU A 251 -7.64 -19.75 1.95
C LEU A 251 -6.61 -20.06 0.86
N ARG A 252 -6.73 -19.43 -0.31
CA ARG A 252 -5.86 -19.71 -1.46
C ARG A 252 -4.36 -19.59 -1.15
N PRO A 253 -3.88 -18.57 -0.41
CA PRO A 253 -2.47 -18.46 -0.07
C PRO A 253 -1.93 -19.65 0.74
N LEU A 254 -2.77 -20.37 1.51
CA LEU A 254 -2.31 -21.52 2.30
C LEU A 254 -1.74 -22.63 1.44
N ALA A 255 -2.29 -22.84 0.24
CA ALA A 255 -1.85 -23.89 -0.68
C ALA A 255 -0.67 -23.45 -1.57
N LEU A 256 -0.45 -22.13 -1.71
CA LEU A 256 0.48 -21.57 -2.69
C LEU A 256 1.70 -20.88 -2.06
N HIS A 257 1.62 -20.45 -0.81
CA HIS A 257 2.71 -19.76 -0.14
C HIS A 257 3.78 -20.77 0.32
N PRO A 258 5.08 -20.48 0.11
CA PRO A 258 6.16 -21.40 0.48
C PRO A 258 6.29 -21.63 1.99
N ASP A 259 5.91 -20.64 2.81
CA ASP A 259 5.82 -20.76 4.27
C ASP A 259 4.34 -20.76 4.72
N PRO A 260 3.73 -21.94 4.93
CA PRO A 260 2.34 -22.02 5.35
C PRO A 260 2.11 -21.49 6.78
N ASN A 261 3.11 -21.55 7.66
CA ASN A 261 2.97 -21.06 9.04
C ASN A 261 2.81 -19.55 9.08
N CYS A 262 3.57 -18.81 8.25
CA CYS A 262 3.39 -17.36 8.12
C CYS A 262 1.94 -17.00 7.73
N VAL A 263 1.38 -17.71 6.75
CA VAL A 263 0.01 -17.50 6.29
C VAL A 263 -1.02 -17.86 7.36
N ILE A 264 -0.83 -18.99 8.06
CA ILE A 264 -1.74 -19.41 9.14
C ILE A 264 -1.76 -18.39 10.27
N LYS A 265 -0.61 -17.81 10.64
CA LYS A 265 -0.54 -16.74 11.65
C LYS A 265 -1.35 -15.52 11.22
N GLN A 266 -1.22 -15.08 9.97
CA GLN A 266 -2.00 -13.95 9.45
C GLN A 266 -3.50 -14.28 9.35
N LEU A 267 -3.85 -15.49 8.90
CA LEU A 267 -5.25 -15.96 8.86
C LEU A 267 -5.87 -15.95 10.26
N ALA A 268 -5.15 -16.45 11.27
CA ALA A 268 -5.62 -16.47 12.65
C ALA A 268 -5.81 -15.06 13.21
N ALA A 269 -4.80 -14.19 13.05
CA ALA A 269 -4.83 -12.83 13.59
C ALA A 269 -5.84 -11.91 12.89
N GLU A 270 -5.99 -12.04 11.56
CA GLU A 270 -6.74 -11.05 10.77
C GLU A 270 -8.14 -11.54 10.37
N ILE A 271 -8.32 -12.83 10.07
CA ILE A 271 -9.60 -13.37 9.54
C ILE A 271 -10.39 -14.07 10.63
N LEU A 272 -9.76 -15.01 11.34
CA LEU A 272 -10.46 -15.72 12.42
C LEU A 272 -10.77 -14.80 13.60
N ALA A 273 -10.10 -13.65 13.71
CA ALA A 273 -10.41 -12.64 14.70
C ALA A 273 -11.54 -11.66 14.27
N VAL A 274 -12.10 -11.80 13.07
CA VAL A 274 -13.24 -10.98 12.61
C VAL A 274 -14.50 -11.32 13.44
N PRO A 275 -15.21 -10.32 14.00
CA PRO A 275 -16.41 -10.57 14.80
C PRO A 275 -17.47 -11.34 14.02
N LEU A 276 -17.96 -12.47 14.57
CA LEU A 276 -19.02 -13.29 13.96
C LEU A 276 -18.71 -13.74 12.53
N PHE A 277 -17.44 -14.03 12.20
CA PHE A 277 -17.01 -14.40 10.85
C PHE A 277 -17.86 -15.50 10.17
N PRO A 278 -18.20 -16.64 10.84
CA PRO A 278 -19.07 -17.65 10.26
C PRO A 278 -20.42 -17.12 9.78
N ASN A 279 -20.95 -16.07 10.42
CA ASN A 279 -22.24 -15.47 10.07
C ASN A 279 -22.12 -14.44 8.94
N ARG A 280 -20.90 -14.02 8.58
CA ARG A 280 -20.61 -13.03 7.54
C ARG A 280 -20.39 -13.63 6.16
N ILE A 281 -20.32 -14.95 6.06
CA ILE A 281 -20.10 -15.67 4.80
C ILE A 281 -21.29 -16.57 4.46
N GLY A 282 -21.55 -16.76 3.17
CA GLY A 282 -22.60 -17.65 2.69
C GLY A 282 -22.37 -19.11 3.07
N ILE A 283 -23.41 -19.93 3.01
CA ILE A 283 -23.38 -21.34 3.49
C ILE A 283 -22.37 -22.19 2.70
N GLU A 284 -22.29 -22.01 1.38
CA GLU A 284 -21.32 -22.73 0.54
C GLU A 284 -19.87 -22.34 0.87
N ALA A 285 -19.62 -21.04 1.04
CA ALA A 285 -18.32 -20.51 1.42
C ALA A 285 -17.94 -20.98 2.83
N LEU A 286 -18.90 -21.06 3.75
CA LEU A 286 -18.72 -21.59 5.11
C LEU A 286 -18.32 -23.07 5.10
N ALA A 287 -19.01 -23.89 4.30
CA ALA A 287 -18.70 -25.32 4.17
C ALA A 287 -17.29 -25.53 3.59
N THR A 288 -16.95 -24.77 2.54
CA THR A 288 -15.63 -24.80 1.90
C THR A 288 -14.54 -24.32 2.85
N PHE A 289 -14.77 -23.23 3.58
CA PHE A 289 -13.83 -22.72 4.57
C PHE A 289 -13.62 -23.72 5.71
N SER A 290 -14.71 -24.29 6.23
CA SER A 290 -14.65 -25.25 7.33
C SER A 290 -13.94 -26.55 6.94
N SER A 291 -13.99 -26.98 5.68
CA SER A 291 -13.32 -28.20 5.22
C SER A 291 -11.83 -27.97 4.96
N THR A 292 -11.46 -26.79 4.42
CA THR A 292 -10.08 -26.45 4.03
C THR A 292 -9.26 -25.81 5.14
N LEU A 293 -9.89 -25.25 6.18
CA LEU A 293 -9.20 -24.63 7.31
C LEU A 293 -8.23 -25.63 7.97
N PRO A 294 -6.92 -25.31 8.08
CA PRO A 294 -5.93 -26.13 8.79
C PRO A 294 -6.10 -25.98 10.30
N PHE A 295 -7.24 -26.45 10.83
CA PHE A 295 -7.67 -26.22 12.21
C PHE A 295 -6.64 -26.68 13.24
N ASP A 296 -6.11 -27.90 13.11
CA ASP A 296 -5.14 -28.42 14.08
C ASP A 296 -3.84 -27.60 14.07
N SER A 297 -3.39 -27.13 12.90
CA SER A 297 -2.21 -26.26 12.78
C SER A 297 -2.45 -24.88 13.38
N VAL A 298 -3.65 -24.31 13.22
CA VAL A 298 -4.04 -23.04 13.85
C VAL A 298 -3.99 -23.17 15.38
N VAL A 299 -4.59 -24.24 15.92
CA VAL A 299 -4.62 -24.48 17.37
C VAL A 299 -3.20 -24.72 17.92
N ALA A 300 -2.38 -25.51 17.21
CA ALA A 300 -1.00 -25.77 17.59
C ALA A 300 -0.17 -24.47 17.61
N LEU A 301 -0.31 -23.60 16.61
CA LEU A 301 0.39 -22.32 16.57
C LEU A 301 -0.07 -21.38 17.69
N LEU A 302 -1.37 -21.31 17.98
CA LEU A 302 -1.88 -20.50 19.10
C LEU A 302 -1.38 -20.98 20.46
N ALA A 303 -1.15 -22.28 20.62
CA ALA A 303 -0.63 -22.84 21.87
C ALA A 303 0.87 -22.57 22.10
N HIS A 304 1.63 -22.33 21.03
CA HIS A 304 3.10 -22.29 21.09
C HIS A 304 3.72 -20.96 20.64
N ASP A 305 2.98 -20.09 19.95
CA ASP A 305 3.50 -18.84 19.41
C ASP A 305 3.00 -17.62 20.20
N GLN A 306 3.84 -17.15 21.13
CA GLN A 306 3.56 -15.96 21.93
C GLN A 306 3.35 -14.71 21.08
N THR A 307 4.05 -14.57 19.95
CA THR A 307 3.93 -13.37 19.10
C THR A 307 2.56 -13.26 18.44
N LEU A 308 1.94 -14.40 18.13
CA LEU A 308 0.57 -14.45 17.63
C LEU A 308 -0.43 -14.08 18.73
N LEU A 309 -0.24 -14.61 19.94
CA LEU A 309 -1.09 -14.28 21.09
C LEU A 309 -1.04 -12.79 21.42
N ASP A 310 0.15 -12.20 21.45
CA ASP A 310 0.34 -10.77 21.74
C ASP A 310 -0.38 -9.91 20.69
N ARG A 311 -0.24 -10.25 19.40
CA ARG A 311 -0.94 -9.53 18.30
C ARG A 311 -2.46 -9.58 18.42
N VAL A 312 -3.02 -10.74 18.79
CA VAL A 312 -4.47 -10.89 18.93
C VAL A 312 -4.97 -10.19 20.18
N ALA A 313 -4.18 -10.20 21.26
CA ALA A 313 -4.49 -9.51 22.51
C ALA A 313 -4.49 -7.98 22.35
N GLU A 314 -3.49 -7.41 21.67
CA GLU A 314 -3.43 -5.98 21.37
C GLU A 314 -4.66 -5.48 20.58
N ALA A 315 -5.24 -6.34 19.75
CA ALA A 315 -6.39 -6.00 18.91
C ALA A 315 -7.76 -6.18 19.62
N ASP A 316 -7.78 -6.53 20.92
CA ASP A 316 -8.99 -6.95 21.67
C ASP A 316 -9.79 -8.06 20.94
N ALA A 317 -9.12 -8.84 20.09
CA ALA A 317 -9.77 -9.73 19.15
C ALA A 317 -9.79 -11.19 19.62
N CYS A 318 -9.21 -11.48 20.79
CA CYS A 318 -9.14 -12.82 21.40
C CYS A 318 -10.52 -13.47 21.54
N GLY A 319 -11.52 -12.73 22.01
CA GLY A 319 -12.87 -13.26 22.19
C GLY A 319 -13.50 -13.71 20.86
N HIS A 320 -13.30 -12.93 19.80
CA HIS A 320 -13.79 -13.27 18.46
C HIS A 320 -13.04 -14.46 17.87
N LEU A 321 -11.71 -14.50 18.01
CA LEU A 321 -10.90 -15.63 17.59
C LEU A 321 -11.37 -16.94 18.22
N LEU A 322 -11.49 -16.98 19.55
CA LEU A 322 -11.94 -18.17 20.27
C LEU A 322 -13.37 -18.56 19.90
N GLY A 323 -14.29 -17.59 19.80
CA GLY A 323 -15.67 -17.83 19.37
C GLY A 323 -15.76 -18.45 17.98
N ASN A 324 -15.00 -17.93 17.02
CA ASN A 324 -14.96 -18.46 15.66
C ASN A 324 -14.28 -19.83 15.60
N LEU A 325 -13.19 -20.06 16.34
CA LEU A 325 -12.56 -21.38 16.45
C LEU A 325 -13.51 -22.42 17.02
N LEU A 326 -14.29 -22.08 18.04
CA LEU A 326 -15.33 -22.96 18.57
C LEU A 326 -16.39 -23.26 17.51
N ALA A 327 -16.83 -22.26 16.75
CA ALA A 327 -17.83 -22.44 15.69
C ALA A 327 -17.35 -23.43 14.60
N PHE A 328 -16.11 -23.29 14.13
CA PHE A 328 -15.53 -24.21 13.14
C PHE A 328 -15.08 -25.55 13.74
N GLY A 329 -14.74 -25.59 15.03
CA GLY A 329 -14.22 -26.75 15.73
C GLY A 329 -15.29 -27.72 16.24
N ARG A 330 -16.54 -27.29 16.46
CA ARG A 330 -17.63 -28.09 17.06
C ARG A 330 -17.79 -29.49 16.43
N GLY A 331 -17.77 -29.59 15.10
CA GLY A 331 -17.90 -30.87 14.40
C GLY A 331 -16.64 -31.77 14.46
N ARG A 332 -15.47 -31.19 14.76
CA ARG A 332 -14.19 -31.92 14.85
C ARG A 332 -13.90 -32.40 16.28
N VAL A 333 -14.26 -31.61 17.29
CA VAL A 333 -14.09 -31.95 18.71
C VAL A 333 -15.05 -33.09 19.11
N GLY A 334 -16.31 -33.06 18.62
CA GLY A 334 -17.28 -34.14 18.90
C GLY A 334 -16.88 -35.51 18.33
N LYS A 335 -16.15 -35.55 17.21
CA LYS A 335 -15.64 -36.80 16.60
C LYS A 335 -14.43 -37.37 17.33
N LYS A 336 -13.54 -36.54 17.86
CA LYS A 336 -12.38 -36.99 18.65
C LYS A 336 -12.78 -37.57 20.02
N GLY A 337 -13.92 -37.13 20.59
CA GLY A 337 -14.46 -37.70 21.84
C GLY A 337 -15.07 -39.10 21.72
N HIS A 338 -15.49 -39.53 20.52
CA HIS A 338 -16.03 -40.87 20.27
C HIS A 338 -14.96 -41.89 19.83
N ALA A 339 -13.76 -41.44 19.45
CA ALA A 339 -12.66 -42.32 19.06
C ALA A 339 -11.68 -42.63 20.23
N ALA A 340 -11.97 -42.12 21.43
CA ALA A 340 -11.15 -42.25 22.63
C ALA A 340 -11.89 -42.93 23.80
N LEU A 341 -12.94 -43.70 23.51
CA LEU A 341 -13.63 -44.58 24.45
C LEU A 341 -13.60 -46.02 23.95
#